data_AF-A0A964NTN5-F1
#
_entry.id   AF-A0A964NTN5-F1
#
_cell.length_a   1.000
_cell.length_b   1.000
_cell.length_c   1.000
_cell.angle_alpha   90.00
_cell.angle_beta   90.00
_cell.angle_gamma   90.00
#
_symmetry.space_group_name_H-M   'P 1'
#
loop_
_entity.id
_entity.type
_entity.pdbx_description
1 polymer ?
#
loop_
_entity_poly.entity_id
_entity_poly.type
_entity_poly.pdbx_seq_one_letter_code
_entity_poly.pdbx_strand_id
1 'polypeptide(L)'
;MNGRRPLGAAGFTLVELLAALAVLALVVGLVVPYATGGGRQTGAAASEIAAALRQARSTALREARAVSVSAPGRPDAIVFHPDGSSSGGDIAIGAVTLVVDRLTGRVRRAE
;
A
#
# COMPACT_ATOMS: atom_id res chain seq x y z
N MET A 1 -44.13 50.39 -6.26
CA MET A 1 -43.74 49.06 -5.73
C MET A 1 -42.27 48.84 -6.03
N ASN A 2 -41.35 49.23 -5.14
CA ASN A 2 -39.92 49.00 -5.35
C ASN A 2 -39.19 48.88 -4.02
N GLY A 3 -38.59 47.72 -3.79
CA GLY A 3 -37.76 47.42 -2.62
C GLY A 3 -36.65 46.47 -3.03
N ARG A 4 -35.67 46.97 -3.79
CA ARG A 4 -34.46 46.21 -4.11
C ARG A 4 -33.53 46.25 -2.91
N ARG A 5 -33.42 45.14 -2.18
CA ARG A 5 -32.45 44.99 -1.09
C ARG A 5 -31.05 44.85 -1.71
N PRO A 6 -30.07 45.70 -1.35
CA PRO A 6 -28.69 45.48 -1.76
C PRO A 6 -28.16 44.22 -1.06
N LEU A 7 -27.73 43.23 -1.85
CA LEU A 7 -26.93 42.11 -1.36
C LEU A 7 -25.53 42.69 -1.10
N GLY A 8 -25.23 42.99 0.16
CA GLY A 8 -23.95 43.56 0.55
C GLY A 8 -22.81 42.68 0.05
N ALA A 9 -21.99 43.23 -0.84
CA ALA A 9 -20.71 42.65 -1.21
C ALA A 9 -19.78 42.78 0.00
N ALA A 10 -19.56 41.68 0.72
CA ALA A 10 -18.63 41.65 1.84
C ALA A 10 -17.19 41.77 1.31
N GLY A 11 -16.48 42.83 1.71
CA GLY A 11 -15.05 42.96 1.46
C GLY A 11 -14.28 42.12 2.47
N PHE A 12 -13.41 41.23 1.98
CA PHE A 12 -12.54 40.42 2.83
C PHE A 12 -11.55 41.32 3.59
N THR A 13 -11.48 41.14 4.92
CA THR A 13 -10.52 41.87 5.75
C THR A 13 -9.15 41.16 5.76
N LEU A 14 -8.07 41.90 6.03
CA LEU A 14 -6.74 41.31 6.21
C LEU A 14 -6.73 40.24 7.32
N VAL A 15 -7.48 40.47 8.39
CA VAL A 15 -7.60 39.54 9.52
C VAL A 15 -8.31 38.25 9.10
N GLU A 16 -9.35 38.35 8.28
CA GLU A 16 -10.05 37.18 7.76
C GLU A 16 -9.18 36.35 6.83
N LEU A 17 -8.36 37.00 6.00
CA LEU A 17 -7.40 36.30 5.16
C LEU A 17 -6.33 35.57 6.01
N LEU A 18 -5.82 36.21 7.07
CA LEU A 18 -4.88 35.59 8.01
C LEU A 18 -5.52 34.43 8.78
N ALA A 19 -6.76 34.59 9.24
CA ALA A 19 -7.50 33.54 9.92
C ALA A 19 -7.76 32.35 8.98
N ALA A 20 -8.16 32.61 7.73
CA ALA A 20 -8.37 31.59 6.72
C ALA A 20 -7.07 30.83 6.39
N LEU A 21 -5.95 31.55 6.25
CA LEU A 21 -4.64 30.93 6.03
C LEU A 21 -4.15 30.12 7.23
N ALA A 22 -4.39 30.59 8.46
CA ALA A 22 -4.06 29.86 9.68
C ALA A 22 -4.86 28.55 9.80
N VAL A 23 -6.17 28.60 9.51
CA VAL A 23 -7.02 27.40 9.47
C VAL A 23 -6.57 26.46 8.35
N LEU A 24 -6.26 26.99 7.16
CA LEU A 24 -5.75 26.19 6.04
C LEU A 24 -4.44 25.49 6.41
N ALA A 25 -3.48 26.20 6.99
CA ALA A 25 -2.20 25.63 7.42
C ALA A 25 -2.39 24.53 8.49
N LEU A 26 -3.29 24.75 9.45
CA LEU A 26 -3.63 23.76 10.47
C LEU A 26 -4.26 22.50 9.85
N VAL A 27 -5.23 22.67 8.94
CA VAL A 27 -5.89 21.56 8.23
C VAL A 27 -4.87 20.77 7.40
N VAL A 28 -4.00 21.45 6.64
CA VAL A 28 -2.94 20.80 5.85
C VAL A 28 -1.98 20.02 6.76
N GLY A 29 -1.53 20.62 7.86
CA GLY A 29 -0.64 19.99 8.84
C GLY A 29 -1.23 18.72 9.45
N LEU A 30 -2.56 18.64 9.59
CA LEU A 30 -3.25 17.45 10.06
C LEU A 30 -3.51 16.44 8.94
N VAL A 31 -3.95 16.84 7.75
CA VAL A 31 -4.40 15.91 6.70
C VAL A 31 -3.24 15.16 6.03
N VAL A 32 -2.12 15.83 5.75
CA VAL A 32 -0.97 15.26 5.02
C VAL A 32 -0.39 13.98 5.65
N PRO A 33 -0.14 13.89 6.97
CA PRO A 33 0.39 12.67 7.57
C PRO A 33 -0.59 11.48 7.48
N TYR A 34 -1.91 11.72 7.59
CA TYR A 34 -2.90 10.65 7.40
C TYR A 34 -2.98 10.19 5.95
N ALA A 35 -2.90 11.11 4.99
CA ALA A 35 -2.94 10.77 3.56
C ALA A 35 -1.70 10.01 3.08
N THR A 36 -0.54 10.25 3.69
CA THR A 36 0.75 9.66 3.26
C THR A 36 1.17 8.42 4.07
N GLY A 37 0.55 8.15 5.22
CA GLY A 37 0.90 7.03 6.10
C GLY A 37 0.51 5.64 5.57
N GLY A 38 -0.62 5.53 4.84
CA GLY A 38 -1.16 4.23 4.42
C GLY A 38 -0.26 3.43 3.48
N GLY A 39 0.41 4.09 2.52
CA GLY A 39 1.27 3.43 1.53
C GLY A 39 2.58 2.88 2.11
N ARG A 40 3.08 3.48 3.20
CA ARG A 40 4.28 2.99 3.89
C ARG A 40 4.02 1.68 4.62
N GLN A 41 2.85 1.57 5.23
CA GLN A 41 2.44 0.39 6.00
C GLN A 41 2.19 -0.82 5.09
N THR A 42 1.61 -0.60 3.90
CA THR A 42 1.46 -1.67 2.89
C THR A 42 2.80 -2.16 2.35
N GLY A 43 3.80 -1.27 2.22
CA GLY A 43 5.14 -1.65 1.79
C GLY A 43 5.87 -2.54 2.79
N ALA A 44 5.71 -2.26 4.09
CA ALA A 44 6.28 -3.09 5.15
C ALA A 44 5.66 -4.50 5.16
N ALA A 45 4.32 -4.59 5.13
CA ALA A 45 3.61 -5.86 5.07
C ALA A 45 3.99 -6.69 3.83
N ALA A 46 4.11 -6.05 2.67
CA ALA A 46 4.58 -6.70 1.45
C ALA A 46 6.03 -7.20 1.57
N SER A 47 6.90 -6.45 2.23
CA SER A 47 8.30 -6.84 2.42
C SER A 47 8.43 -8.05 3.36
N GLU A 48 7.61 -8.10 4.41
CA GLU A 48 7.54 -9.21 5.36
C GLU A 48 7.05 -10.50 4.68
N ILE A 49 5.96 -10.43 3.92
CA ILE A 49 5.43 -11.58 3.16
C ILE A 49 6.46 -12.04 2.12
N ALA A 50 7.10 -11.12 1.41
CA ALA A 50 8.15 -11.47 0.46
C ALA A 50 9.36 -12.14 1.15
N ALA A 51 9.71 -11.73 2.36
CA ALA A 51 10.77 -12.37 3.14
C ALA A 51 10.39 -13.79 3.56
N ALA A 52 9.16 -14.01 4.03
CA ALA A 52 8.66 -15.34 4.37
C ALA A 52 8.67 -16.30 3.16
N LEU A 53 8.24 -15.84 1.98
CA LEU A 53 8.28 -16.63 0.74
C LEU A 53 9.71 -16.95 0.30
N ARG A 54 10.62 -15.96 0.35
CA ARG A 54 12.06 -16.19 0.05
C ARG A 54 12.68 -17.19 1.01
N GLN A 55 12.31 -17.14 2.29
CA GLN A 55 12.76 -18.10 3.29
C GLN A 55 12.26 -19.50 2.96
N ALA A 56 10.96 -19.67 2.68
CA ALA A 56 10.38 -20.96 2.30
C ALA A 56 11.06 -21.57 1.08
N ARG A 57 11.31 -20.78 0.04
CA ARG A 57 12.11 -21.20 -1.13
C ARG A 57 13.51 -21.68 -0.71
N SER A 58 14.18 -20.91 0.14
CA SER A 58 15.53 -21.27 0.59
C SER A 58 15.54 -22.58 1.39
N THR A 59 14.49 -22.83 2.18
CA THR A 59 14.30 -24.09 2.91
C THR A 59 14.04 -25.24 1.94
N ALA A 60 13.18 -25.05 0.94
CA ALA A 60 12.90 -26.08 -0.05
C ALA A 60 14.17 -26.53 -0.81
N LEU A 61 15.02 -25.56 -1.17
CA LEU A 61 16.31 -25.82 -1.81
C LEU A 61 17.31 -26.52 -0.88
N ARG A 62 17.40 -26.08 0.39
CA ARG A 62 18.36 -26.64 1.36
C ARG A 62 17.98 -28.05 1.83
N GLU A 63 16.70 -28.29 2.05
CA GLU A 63 16.19 -29.55 2.59
C GLU A 63 15.79 -30.56 1.50
N ALA A 64 15.93 -30.18 0.22
CA ALA A 64 15.51 -30.97 -0.94
C ALA A 64 14.06 -31.48 -0.85
N ARG A 65 13.18 -30.68 -0.23
CA ARG A 65 11.76 -31.01 -0.01
C ARG A 65 10.87 -29.85 -0.44
N ALA A 66 9.70 -30.16 -0.97
CA ALA A 66 8.72 -29.11 -1.28
C ALA A 66 8.21 -28.44 0.01
N VAL A 67 8.12 -27.11 -0.01
CA VAL A 67 7.60 -26.29 1.10
C VAL A 67 6.39 -25.52 0.62
N SER A 68 5.28 -25.61 1.36
CA SER A 68 4.04 -24.90 1.07
C SER A 68 3.87 -23.71 2.01
N VAL A 69 3.41 -22.58 1.47
CA VAL A 69 3.14 -21.35 2.20
C VAL A 69 1.74 -20.86 1.86
N SER A 70 0.89 -20.69 2.87
CA SER A 70 -0.40 -20.03 2.71
C SER A 70 -0.20 -18.53 2.65
N ALA A 71 -0.72 -17.87 1.61
CA ALA A 71 -0.64 -16.42 1.45
C ALA A 71 -2.01 -15.77 1.75
N PRO A 72 -2.04 -14.59 2.40
CA PRO A 72 -3.28 -13.85 2.60
C PRO A 72 -3.96 -13.53 1.26
N GLY A 73 -5.29 -13.65 1.22
CA GLY A 73 -6.07 -13.34 0.01
C GLY A 73 -6.00 -14.40 -1.09
N ARG A 74 -5.32 -15.53 -0.86
CA ARG A 74 -5.35 -16.69 -1.75
C ARG A 74 -5.97 -17.91 -1.06
N PRO A 75 -6.85 -18.65 -1.74
CA PRO A 75 -7.37 -19.93 -1.24
C PRO A 75 -6.35 -21.07 -1.38
N ASP A 76 -5.37 -20.92 -2.27
CA ASP A 76 -4.33 -21.90 -2.60
C ASP A 76 -2.96 -21.53 -1.98
N ALA A 77 -2.21 -22.54 -1.57
CA ALA A 77 -0.85 -22.36 -1.06
C ALA A 77 0.16 -22.23 -2.21
N ILE A 78 1.17 -21.39 -2.01
CA ILE A 78 2.34 -21.34 -2.89
C ILE A 78 3.28 -22.47 -2.50
N VAL A 79 3.63 -23.32 -3.47
CA VAL A 79 4.54 -24.44 -3.27
C VAL A 79 5.88 -24.11 -3.92
N PHE A 80 6.96 -24.19 -3.14
CA PHE A 80 8.33 -24.12 -3.63
C PHE A 80 8.90 -25.51 -3.72
N HIS A 81 9.47 -25.84 -4.87
CA HIS A 81 10.05 -27.14 -5.17
C HIS A 81 11.57 -27.11 -5.02
N PRO A 82 12.20 -28.27 -4.72
CA PRO A 82 13.65 -28.35 -4.48
C PRO A 82 14.50 -28.13 -5.74
N ASP A 83 13.90 -28.18 -6.92
CA ASP A 83 14.53 -27.82 -8.20
C ASP A 83 14.59 -26.29 -8.44
N GLY A 84 14.00 -25.51 -7.51
CA GLY A 84 13.91 -24.06 -7.59
C GLY A 84 12.66 -23.56 -8.30
N SER A 85 11.83 -24.43 -8.88
CA SER A 85 10.53 -24.04 -9.42
C SER A 85 9.53 -23.71 -8.30
N SER A 86 8.40 -23.11 -8.67
CA SER A 86 7.28 -22.92 -7.76
C SER A 86 5.95 -23.14 -8.46
N SER A 87 4.85 -23.25 -7.72
CA SER A 87 3.50 -23.17 -8.28
C SER A 87 3.22 -21.82 -8.97
N GLY A 88 3.96 -20.78 -8.56
CA GLY A 88 3.83 -19.40 -8.99
C GLY A 88 2.58 -18.72 -8.42
N GLY A 89 2.36 -17.48 -8.83
CA GLY A 89 1.14 -16.72 -8.51
C GLY A 89 1.41 -15.29 -8.09
N ASP A 90 0.33 -14.55 -7.93
CA ASP A 90 0.28 -13.15 -7.51
C ASP A 90 -0.40 -13.02 -6.15
N ILE A 91 0.16 -12.17 -5.29
CA ILE A 91 -0.37 -11.90 -3.95
C ILE A 91 -0.58 -10.38 -3.83
N ALA A 92 -1.85 -9.98 -3.73
CA ALA A 92 -2.23 -8.57 -3.54
C ALA A 92 -2.23 -8.20 -2.05
N ILE A 93 -1.58 -7.08 -1.73
CA ILE A 93 -1.37 -6.55 -0.38
C ILE A 93 -1.63 -5.04 -0.44
N GLY A 94 -2.90 -4.66 -0.28
CA GLY A 94 -3.34 -3.28 -0.49
C GLY A 94 -3.03 -2.83 -1.93
N ALA A 95 -2.24 -1.77 -2.08
CA ALA A 95 -1.80 -1.26 -3.39
C ALA A 95 -0.56 -1.98 -3.96
N VAL A 96 -0.04 -3.01 -3.28
CA VAL A 96 1.18 -3.71 -3.67
C VAL A 96 0.86 -5.12 -4.14
N THR A 97 1.42 -5.54 -5.26
CA THR A 97 1.34 -6.92 -5.72
C THR A 97 2.71 -7.58 -5.67
N LEU A 98 2.80 -8.76 -5.08
CA LEU A 98 3.96 -9.63 -5.16
C LEU A 98 3.73 -10.71 -6.23
N VAL A 99 4.72 -10.97 -7.06
CA VAL A 99 4.71 -12.00 -8.10
C VAL A 99 5.74 -13.06 -7.74
N VAL A 100 5.29 -14.31 -7.75
CA VAL A 100 6.14 -15.50 -7.63
C VAL A 100 6.25 -16.14 -9.00
N ASP A 101 7.46 -16.15 -9.53
CA ASP A 101 7.78 -16.75 -10.82
C ASP A 101 7.70 -18.28 -10.75
N ARG A 102 6.93 -18.89 -11.65
CA ARG A 102 6.69 -20.34 -11.67
C ARG A 102 7.96 -21.13 -11.98
N LEU A 103 8.80 -20.63 -12.89
CA LEU A 103 9.97 -21.37 -13.37
C LEU A 103 11.14 -21.32 -12.38
N THR A 104 11.32 -20.17 -11.73
CA THR A 104 12.52 -19.87 -10.93
C THR A 104 12.24 -19.73 -9.43
N GLY A 105 10.95 -19.75 -9.05
CA GLY A 105 10.50 -19.52 -7.67
C GLY A 105 10.85 -18.12 -7.16
N ARG A 106 11.26 -17.18 -8.01
CA ARG A 106 11.68 -15.85 -7.57
C ARG A 106 10.48 -15.04 -7.13
N VAL A 107 10.61 -14.39 -5.98
CA VAL A 107 9.60 -13.50 -5.40
C VAL A 107 10.02 -12.07 -5.68
N ARG A 108 9.21 -11.33 -6.45
CA ARG A 108 9.44 -9.93 -6.81
C ARG A 108 8.17 -9.11 -6.57
N ARG A 109 8.32 -7.81 -6.39
CA ARG A 109 7.19 -6.89 -6.42
C ARG A 109 6.83 -6.61 -7.89
N ALA A 110 5.54 -6.58 -8.22
CA ALA A 110 5.07 -5.99 -9.47
C ALA A 110 5.30 -4.48 -9.39
N GLU A 111 5.99 -3.93 -10.37
CA GLU A 111 6.10 -2.48 -10.55
C GLU A 111 4.77 -1.87 -11.00
#